data_AF-A0A7V9M3F0-F1
#
_entry.id   AF-A0A7V9M3F0-F1
#
_cell.length_a   1.000
_cell.length_b   1.000
_cell.length_c   1.000
_cell.angle_alpha   90.00
_cell.angle_beta   90.00
_cell.angle_gamma   90.00
#
_symmetry.space_group_name_H-M   'P 1'
#
loop_
_entity.id
_entity.type
_entity.pdbx_description
1 polymer ?
#
loop_
_entity_poly.entity_id
_entity_poly.type
_entity_poly.pdbx_seq_one_letter_code
_entity_poly.pdbx_strand_id
1 'polypeptide(L)' 'MAHYQQQEIDLIEETNQKLTAFECKWKVKAKVRFPQKFTGNYPGSKTHVITPSNIEEFI' A
#
# COMPACT_ATOMS: atom_id res chain seq x y z
N MET A 1 13.45 9.83 -24.91
CA MET A 1 13.09 8.57 -24.24
C MET A 1 12.50 8.93 -22.87
N ALA A 2 11.19 8.75 -22.64
CA ALA A 2 10.60 9.04 -21.34
C ALA A 2 10.89 7.88 -20.37
N HIS A 3 11.60 8.15 -19.27
CA HIS A 3 11.81 7.20 -18.19
C HIS A 3 10.50 7.04 -17.39
N TYR A 4 9.81 5.91 -17.53
CA TYR A 4 8.71 5.55 -16.64
C TYR A 4 9.29 4.96 -15.35
N GLN A 5 9.24 5.72 -14.26
CA GLN A 5 9.57 5.19 -12.95
C GLN A 5 8.41 4.32 -12.46
N GLN A 6 8.61 3.00 -12.49
CA GLN A 6 7.74 2.05 -11.83
C GLN A 6 7.89 2.20 -10.32
N GLN A 7 6.77 2.14 -9.60
CA GLN A 7 6.71 2.16 -8.14
C GLN A 7 5.95 0.91 -7.72
N GLU A 8 6.51 0.15 -6.80
CA GLU A 8 5.92 -1.09 -6.30
C GLU A 8 4.98 -0.80 -5.12
N ILE A 9 3.96 -1.66 -4.99
CA ILE A 9 3.11 -1.81 -3.81
C ILE A 9 2.97 -3.33 -3.62
N ASP A 10 3.23 -3.84 -2.42
CA ASP A 10 3.29 -5.29 -2.15
C ASP A 10 1.97 -6.00 -2.52
N LEU A 11 0.82 -5.40 -2.19
CA LEU A 11 -0.51 -5.91 -2.53
C LEU A 11 -1.50 -4.78 -2.76
N ILE A 12 -2.35 -4.93 -3.78
CA ILE A 12 -3.53 -4.09 -4.02
C ILE A 12 -4.74 -5.01 -4.08
N GLU A 13 -5.77 -4.69 -3.29
CA GLU A 13 -7.07 -5.32 -3.38
C GLU A 13 -8.08 -4.34 -3.95
N GLU A 14 -9.02 -4.85 -4.75
CA GLU A 14 -10.18 -4.10 -5.22
C GLU A 14 -11.45 -4.70 -4.63
N THR A 15 -12.29 -3.85 -4.03
CA THR A 15 -13.61 -4.25 -3.56
C THR A 15 -14.59 -3.13 -3.83
N ASN A 16 -15.73 -3.44 -4.47
CA ASN A 16 -16.75 -2.45 -4.83
C ASN A 16 -16.16 -1.21 -5.53
N GLN A 17 -15.26 -1.41 -6.50
CA GLN A 17 -14.56 -0.36 -7.26
C GLN A 17 -13.67 0.57 -6.40
N LYS A 18 -13.35 0.17 -5.17
CA LYS A 18 -12.41 0.88 -4.30
C LYS A 18 -11.14 0.07 -4.15
N LEU A 19 -10.00 0.75 -4.33
CA LEU A 19 -8.69 0.16 -4.12
C LEU A 19 -8.25 0.28 -2.66
N THR A 20 -7.62 -0.77 -2.16
CA THR A 20 -6.91 -0.79 -0.88
C THR A 20 -5.50 -1.27 -1.14
N ALA A 21 -4.51 -0.48 -0.75
CA ALA A 21 -3.09 -0.83 -0.87
C ALA A 21 -2.53 -1.30 0.47
N PHE A 22 -1.70 -2.34 0.42
CA PHE A 22 -1.05 -2.92 1.58
C PHE A 22 0.47 -2.95 1.39
N GLU A 23 1.18 -2.70 2.49
CA GLU A 23 2.63 -2.79 2.58
C GLU A 23 2.99 -3.65 3.80
N CYS A 24 3.72 -4.73 3.57
CA CYS A 24 4.12 -5.67 4.62
C CYS A 24 5.52 -5.33 5.13
N LYS A 25 5.69 -5.22 6.46
CA LYS A 25 7.00 -4.96 7.09
C LYS A 25 7.24 -5.88 8.28
N TRP A 26 8.42 -6.49 8.32
CA TRP A 26 8.85 -7.32 9.45
C TRP A 26 9.10 -6.53 10.73
N LYS A 27 9.48 -5.24 10.63
CA LYS A 27 9.73 -4.37 11.77
C LYS A 27 8.53 -3.46 12.00
N VAL A 28 7.97 -3.49 13.20
CA VAL A 28 6.84 -2.62 13.62
C VAL A 28 7.14 -1.12 13.42
N LYS A 29 8.40 -0.70 13.60
CA LYS A 29 8.85 0.70 13.44
C LYS A 29 9.47 0.99 12.07
N ALA A 30 9.25 0.15 11.06
CA ALA A 30 9.73 0.43 9.71
C ALA A 30 9.11 1.74 9.19
N LYS A 31 9.92 2.58 8.52
CA LYS A 31 9.37 3.71 7.78
C LYS A 31 8.59 3.17 6.59
N VAL A 32 7.34 3.59 6.47
CA VAL A 32 6.50 3.24 5.32
C VAL A 32 6.04 4.51 4.64
N ARG A 33 6.14 4.50 3.31
CA ARG A 33 5.63 5.56 2.45
C ARG A 33 5.00 4.89 1.23
N PHE A 34 3.70 5.09 1.06
CA PHE A 34 3.02 4.68 -0.15
C PHE A 34 3.44 5.57 -1.33
N PRO A 35 3.54 5.02 -2.55
CA PRO A 35 3.76 5.78 -3.77
C PRO A 35 2.83 6.99 -3.89
N GLN A 36 3.37 8.20 -3.94
CA GLN A 36 2.55 9.42 -4.04
C GLN A 36 1.70 9.43 -5.31
N LYS A 37 2.20 8.83 -6.40
CA LYS A 37 1.45 8.64 -7.64
C LYS A 37 0.22 7.76 -7.43
N PHE A 38 0.31 6.71 -6.63
CA PHE A 38 -0.84 5.84 -6.34
C PHE A 38 -1.92 6.61 -5.58
N THR A 39 -1.58 7.23 -4.46
CA THR A 39 -2.54 7.98 -3.64
C THR A 39 -3.12 9.19 -4.37
N GLY A 40 -2.38 9.76 -5.33
CA GLY A 40 -2.84 10.85 -6.20
C GLY A 40 -3.78 10.39 -7.32
N ASN A 41 -3.47 9.26 -7.97
CA ASN A 41 -4.27 8.74 -9.09
C ASN A 41 -5.55 8.02 -8.62
N TYR A 42 -5.54 7.48 -7.40
CA TYR A 42 -6.67 6.75 -6.82
C TYR A 42 -7.14 7.43 -5.53
N PRO A 43 -7.72 8.65 -5.63
CA PRO A 43 -8.20 9.36 -4.47
C PRO A 43 -9.30 8.56 -3.76
N GLY A 44 -9.21 8.45 -2.43
CA GLY A 44 -10.12 7.65 -1.62
C GLY A 44 -9.72 6.19 -1.45
N SER A 45 -8.61 5.75 -2.05
CA SER A 45 -8.00 4.45 -1.73
C SER A 45 -7.57 4.39 -0.28
N LYS A 46 -7.76 3.26 0.38
CA LYS A 46 -7.19 3.01 1.72
C LYS A 46 -5.75 2.51 1.60
N THR A 47 -4.96 2.77 2.63
CA THR A 47 -3.57 2.30 2.72
C THR A 47 -3.33 1.68 4.09
N HIS A 48 -2.85 0.44 4.12
CA HIS A 48 -2.59 -0.31 5.36
C HIS A 48 -1.15 -0.80 5.42
N VAL A 49 -0.51 -0.61 6.58
CA VAL A 49 0.78 -1.22 6.87
C VAL A 49 0.54 -2.43 7.74
N ILE A 50 0.97 -3.59 7.26
CA ILE A 50 0.89 -4.85 8.00
C ILE A 50 2.26 -5.17 8.58
N THR A 51 2.27 -5.50 9.85
CA THR A 51 3.45 -5.88 10.61
C THR A 51 3.12 -7.05 11.53
N PRO A 52 4.12 -7.74 12.11
CA PRO A 52 3.84 -8.80 13.07
C PRO A 52 2.96 -8.37 14.26
N SER A 53 2.90 -7.07 14.61
CA SER A 53 2.08 -6.60 15.73
C SER A 53 0.61 -6.38 15.40
N ASN A 54 0.21 -6.37 14.12
CA ASN A 54 -1.18 -6.11 13.71
C ASN A 54 -1.70 -7.07 12.64
N ILE A 55 -0.95 -8.12 12.29
CA ILE A 55 -1.37 -9.11 11.28
C ILE A 55 -2.72 -9.77 11.63
N GLU A 56 -3.00 -9.98 12.93
CA GLU A 56 -4.25 -10.58 13.40
C GLU A 56 -5.50 -9.76 13.07
N GLU A 57 -5.37 -8.47 12.75
CA GLU A 57 -6.49 -7.63 12.29
C GLU A 57 -6.90 -7.94 10.83
N PHE A 58 -6.10 -8.74 10.11
CA PHE A 58 -6.25 -9.02 8.67
C PHE A 58 -6.42 -10.51 8.35
N ILE A 59 -6.60 -11.37 9.35
CA ILE A 59 -6.84 -12.83 9.21
C ILE A 59 -8.32 -13.15 9.43
#